data_AF-A0A7V9R9E3-F1
#
_entry.id   AF-A0A7V9R9E3-F1
#
_cell.length_a   1.000
_cell.length_b   1.000
_cell.length_c   1.000
_cell.angle_alpha   90.00
_cell.angle_beta   90.00
_cell.angle_gamma   90.00
#
_symmetry.space_group_name_H-M   'P 1'
#
loop_
_entity.id
_entity.type
_entity.pdbx_description
1 polymer ?
#
loop_
_entity_poly.entity_id
_entity_poly.type
_entity_poly.pdbx_seq_one_letter_code
_entity_poly.pdbx_strand_id
1 'polypeptide(L)'
;ADIAQGVEASYEVQHDPGDDDPLDRVGAGDQGMMFGFACTETEELMPLPITLAHRITKRLSEVRKAQVLPYLRPDGKAQVTIRYEIDEHGRQRPVEVARVLVSTQHREGLDADSLIKPDVIEHVLHPILPRDLYDEKRFDERDFVLVNPTGKFVRGGPMGDTGLTGRKIIVDTYGGAARHGGGAFSGKDPTKVDRSAAYAARHVAKNIVAAGLSDRCELQVAYAIGVAHPVSIEIDCFGTEQIPVPRIQELVREHFDLRPAAILRDLDLMRPIYTKTATYGHFGRADHDFTWERTDKADALREAAGVAERVTA
;
A
#
# COMPACT_ATOMS: atom_id res chain seq x y z
N ALA A 1 17.10 -25.00 15.43
CA ALA A 1 17.34 -24.78 13.99
C ALA A 1 18.20 -23.53 13.87
N ASP A 2 19.24 -23.54 13.05
CA ASP A 2 20.33 -22.54 13.08
C ASP A 2 19.85 -21.08 12.91
N ILE A 3 18.77 -20.85 12.17
CA ILE A 3 18.14 -19.52 12.00
C ILE A 3 17.50 -19.01 13.30
N ALA A 4 16.92 -19.91 14.11
CA ALA A 4 16.22 -19.52 15.34
C ALA A 4 17.15 -18.85 16.34
N GLN A 5 18.44 -19.24 16.38
CA GLN A 5 19.41 -18.71 17.33
C GLN A 5 19.63 -17.19 17.15
N GLY A 6 19.67 -16.69 15.91
CA GLY A 6 19.85 -15.26 15.63
C GLY A 6 18.57 -14.42 15.74
N VAL A 7 17.40 -15.07 15.75
CA VAL A 7 16.10 -14.38 15.92
C VAL A 7 15.68 -14.36 17.39
N GLU A 8 16.00 -15.43 18.13
CA GLU A 8 15.69 -15.57 19.56
C GLU A 8 16.69 -14.80 20.46
N ALA A 9 17.92 -14.60 19.99
CA ALA A 9 18.90 -13.70 20.58
C ALA A 9 19.57 -12.93 19.45
N SER A 10 19.36 -11.61 19.40
CA SER A 10 19.98 -10.75 18.39
C SER A 10 21.50 -10.72 18.48
N TYR A 11 22.13 -10.17 17.45
CA TYR A 11 23.54 -9.88 17.41
C TYR A 11 23.98 -9.02 18.62
N GLU A 12 23.20 -7.99 18.95
CA GLU A 12 23.43 -7.08 20.07
C GLU A 12 23.50 -7.83 21.40
N VAL A 13 22.49 -8.66 21.71
CA VAL A 13 22.47 -9.47 22.95
C VAL A 13 23.61 -10.50 22.99
N GLN A 14 24.02 -11.04 21.84
CA GLN A 14 25.10 -12.01 21.77
C GLN A 14 26.50 -11.39 21.96
N HIS A 15 26.70 -10.12 21.60
CA HIS A 15 28.01 -9.48 21.54
C HIS A 15 28.20 -8.34 22.55
N ASP A 16 27.12 -7.86 23.16
CA ASP A 16 27.13 -6.95 24.31
C ASP A 16 26.36 -7.57 25.48
N PRO A 17 27.02 -8.36 26.35
CA PRO A 17 26.37 -8.98 27.50
C PRO A 17 25.82 -7.98 28.53
N GLY A 18 26.18 -6.70 28.41
CA GLY A 18 25.68 -5.62 29.25
C GLY A 18 24.40 -4.96 28.71
N ASP A 19 23.98 -5.30 27.49
CA ASP A 19 22.76 -4.80 26.88
C ASP A 19 21.53 -5.46 27.51
N ASP A 20 20.78 -4.67 28.27
CA ASP A 20 19.55 -5.07 28.94
C ASP A 20 18.29 -4.51 28.26
N ASP A 21 18.40 -3.84 27.11
CA ASP A 21 17.24 -3.32 26.40
C ASP A 21 16.37 -4.49 25.88
N PRO A 22 15.13 -4.65 26.37
CA PRO A 22 14.27 -5.73 25.93
C PRO A 22 13.93 -5.67 24.42
N LEU A 23 14.09 -4.51 23.78
CA LEU A 23 13.80 -4.31 22.36
C LEU A 23 14.94 -4.79 21.45
N ASP A 24 16.15 -4.91 21.98
CA ASP A 24 17.28 -5.46 21.23
C ASP A 24 17.24 -6.98 21.18
N ARG A 25 16.42 -7.65 22.00
CA ARG A 25 16.37 -9.12 22.06
C ARG A 25 15.97 -9.82 20.76
N VAL A 26 15.24 -9.15 19.88
CA VAL A 26 14.74 -9.74 18.62
C VAL A 26 15.46 -9.15 17.44
N GLY A 27 16.36 -9.94 16.84
CA GLY A 27 17.01 -9.62 15.58
C GLY A 27 16.08 -9.79 14.38
N ALA A 28 16.44 -9.18 13.25
CA ALA A 28 15.69 -9.37 12.00
C ALA A 28 15.70 -10.84 11.56
N GLY A 29 14.53 -11.37 11.20
CA GLY A 29 14.38 -12.77 10.77
C GLY A 29 15.08 -13.14 9.46
N ASP A 30 15.44 -12.16 8.64
CA ASP A 30 16.19 -12.30 7.39
C ASP A 30 16.85 -10.95 7.06
N GLN A 31 17.79 -10.94 6.12
CA GLN A 31 18.24 -9.70 5.50
C GLN A 31 17.15 -9.15 4.58
N GLY A 32 17.09 -7.83 4.40
CA GLY A 32 16.22 -7.27 3.38
C GLY A 32 16.09 -5.77 3.44
N MET A 33 15.41 -5.24 2.44
CA MET A 33 15.09 -3.83 2.29
C MET A 33 13.58 -3.68 2.12
N MET A 34 12.99 -2.69 2.77
CA MET A 34 11.56 -2.45 2.78
C MET A 34 11.29 -0.97 2.48
N PHE A 35 10.18 -0.71 1.80
CA PHE A 35 9.79 0.64 1.40
C PHE A 35 8.41 0.99 1.96
N GLY A 36 8.34 2.19 2.52
CA GLY A 36 7.13 2.87 2.94
C GLY A 36 6.84 4.03 1.99
N PHE A 37 5.59 4.26 1.65
CA PHE A 37 5.22 5.42 0.83
C PHE A 37 3.91 6.05 1.26
N ALA A 38 3.82 7.36 1.14
CA ALA A 38 2.59 8.12 1.27
C ALA A 38 2.62 9.36 0.36
N CYS A 39 1.44 9.81 -0.07
CA CYS A 39 1.27 11.06 -0.80
C CYS A 39 -0.11 11.68 -0.54
N THR A 40 -0.29 12.96 -0.86
CA THR A 40 -1.55 13.70 -0.67
C THR A 40 -2.59 13.50 -1.78
N GLU A 41 -2.37 12.57 -2.73
CA GLU A 41 -3.26 12.38 -3.89
C GLU A 41 -4.66 11.84 -3.52
N THR A 42 -4.79 11.20 -2.36
CA THR A 42 -6.04 10.63 -1.84
C THR A 42 -6.14 10.86 -0.33
N GLU A 43 -7.36 10.81 0.21
CA GLU A 43 -7.60 10.94 1.66
C GLU A 43 -6.87 9.86 2.48
N GLU A 44 -6.71 8.66 1.91
CA GLU A 44 -5.97 7.58 2.57
C GLU A 44 -4.45 7.73 2.50
N LEU A 45 -3.97 8.84 1.95
CA LEU A 45 -2.58 9.17 1.71
C LEU A 45 -1.86 8.14 0.83
N MET A 46 -2.53 7.70 -0.24
CA MET A 46 -2.06 6.72 -1.22
C MET A 46 -2.03 7.28 -2.64
N PRO A 47 -1.23 6.71 -3.55
CA PRO A 47 -1.28 7.05 -4.97
C PRO A 47 -2.67 6.77 -5.54
N LEU A 48 -3.22 7.69 -6.33
CA LEU A 48 -4.57 7.57 -6.89
C LEU A 48 -4.77 6.30 -7.78
N PRO A 49 -3.83 5.91 -8.68
CA PRO A 49 -4.06 4.81 -9.61
C PRO A 49 -4.29 3.47 -8.92
N ILE A 50 -3.46 3.14 -7.91
CA ILE A 50 -3.58 1.89 -7.16
C ILE A 50 -4.83 1.90 -6.27
N THR A 51 -5.15 3.06 -5.69
CA THR A 51 -6.37 3.25 -4.89
C THR A 51 -7.62 2.96 -5.71
N LEU A 52 -7.73 3.51 -6.92
CA LEU A 52 -8.86 3.24 -7.81
C LEU A 52 -8.89 1.78 -8.27
N ALA A 53 -7.75 1.18 -8.64
CA ALA A 53 -7.70 -0.22 -9.04
C ALA A 53 -8.15 -1.18 -7.91
N HIS A 54 -7.76 -0.91 -6.66
CA HIS A 54 -8.24 -1.65 -5.50
C HIS A 54 -9.73 -1.47 -5.26
N ARG A 55 -10.22 -0.24 -5.32
CA ARG A 55 -11.65 0.07 -5.11
C ARG A 55 -12.52 -0.59 -6.19
N ILE A 56 -12.11 -0.56 -7.46
CA ILE A 56 -12.83 -1.23 -8.57
C ILE A 56 -12.88 -2.75 -8.35
N THR A 57 -11.75 -3.39 -8.03
CA THR A 57 -11.71 -4.86 -7.80
C THR A 57 -12.48 -5.29 -6.55
N LYS A 58 -12.43 -4.48 -5.49
CA LYS A 58 -13.27 -4.67 -4.30
C LYS A 58 -14.75 -4.56 -4.65
N ARG A 59 -15.12 -3.53 -5.41
CA ARG A 59 -16.51 -3.29 -5.84
C ARG A 59 -17.05 -4.41 -6.74
N LEU A 60 -16.25 -4.95 -7.66
CA LEU A 60 -16.60 -6.15 -8.44
C LEU A 60 -16.96 -7.34 -7.53
N SER A 61 -16.20 -7.54 -6.45
CA SER A 61 -16.47 -8.59 -5.46
C SER A 61 -17.77 -8.34 -4.70
N GLU A 62 -18.03 -7.09 -4.31
CA GLU A 62 -19.25 -6.68 -3.61
C GLU A 62 -20.50 -6.90 -4.45
N VAL A 63 -20.57 -6.38 -5.67
CA VAL A 63 -21.75 -6.50 -6.54
C VAL A 63 -22.04 -7.96 -6.91
N ARG A 64 -20.99 -8.79 -7.05
CA ARG A 64 -21.11 -10.23 -7.23
C ARG A 64 -21.68 -10.92 -6.00
N LYS A 65 -21.09 -10.68 -4.82
CA LYS A 65 -21.52 -11.33 -3.56
C LYS A 65 -22.94 -10.90 -3.16
N ALA A 66 -23.31 -9.65 -3.44
CA ALA A 66 -24.65 -9.12 -3.22
C ALA A 66 -25.67 -9.52 -4.30
N GLN A 67 -25.26 -10.28 -5.32
CA GLN A 67 -26.12 -10.69 -6.44
C GLN A 67 -26.74 -9.53 -7.24
N VAL A 68 -26.13 -8.34 -7.19
CA VAL A 68 -26.48 -7.21 -8.08
C VAL A 68 -26.14 -7.58 -9.52
N LEU A 69 -24.96 -8.15 -9.73
CA LEU A 69 -24.53 -8.72 -11.01
C LEU A 69 -24.33 -10.24 -10.83
N PRO A 70 -25.41 -11.04 -10.83
CA PRO A 70 -25.39 -12.44 -10.40
C PRO A 70 -24.64 -13.36 -11.38
N TYR A 71 -24.34 -12.88 -12.58
CA TYR A 71 -23.58 -13.62 -13.57
C TYR A 71 -22.06 -13.50 -13.41
N LEU A 72 -21.57 -12.58 -12.58
CA LEU A 72 -20.14 -12.43 -12.31
C LEU A 72 -19.61 -13.62 -11.51
N ARG A 73 -18.36 -13.97 -11.79
CA ARG A 73 -17.60 -15.04 -11.11
C ARG A 73 -16.39 -14.43 -10.38
N PRO A 74 -15.68 -15.21 -9.54
CA PRO A 74 -14.73 -14.63 -8.59
C PRO A 74 -13.50 -13.94 -9.16
N ASP A 75 -13.00 -14.35 -10.34
CA ASP A 75 -11.76 -13.81 -10.90
C ASP A 75 -12.01 -12.46 -11.61
N GLY A 76 -11.26 -11.43 -11.20
CA GLY A 76 -11.46 -10.06 -11.65
C GLY A 76 -10.18 -9.23 -11.55
N LYS A 77 -9.94 -8.39 -12.55
CA LYS A 77 -8.75 -7.57 -12.72
C LYS A 77 -9.19 -6.15 -13.10
N ALA A 78 -8.51 -5.14 -12.56
CA ALA A 78 -8.70 -3.76 -12.97
C ALA A 78 -7.35 -3.07 -13.17
N GLN A 79 -7.30 -2.14 -14.11
CA GLN A 79 -6.16 -1.25 -14.35
C GLN A 79 -6.71 0.14 -14.62
N VAL A 80 -6.06 1.15 -14.06
CA VAL A 80 -6.45 2.55 -14.21
C VAL A 80 -5.23 3.34 -14.66
N THR A 81 -5.39 4.12 -15.73
CA THR A 81 -4.36 5.02 -16.24
C THR A 81 -4.76 6.44 -15.87
N ILE A 82 -3.90 7.15 -15.14
CA ILE A 82 -4.11 8.54 -14.73
C ILE A 82 -3.11 9.42 -15.48
N ARG A 83 -3.58 10.55 -16.02
CA ARG A 83 -2.71 11.62 -16.50
C ARG A 83 -2.29 12.49 -15.32
N TYR A 84 -1.01 12.80 -15.26
CA TYR A 84 -0.43 13.69 -14.27
C TYR A 84 0.08 14.97 -14.92
N GLU A 85 -0.02 16.07 -14.21
CA GLU A 85 0.72 17.30 -14.48
C GLU A 85 1.89 17.40 -13.50
N ILE A 86 3.02 17.94 -13.96
CA ILE A 86 4.19 18.19 -13.14
C ILE A 86 4.46 19.69 -13.17
N ASP A 87 4.54 20.32 -12.00
CA ASP A 87 4.89 21.74 -11.92
C ASP A 87 6.39 21.99 -12.09
N GLU A 88 6.78 23.26 -12.13
CA GLU A 88 8.18 23.67 -12.31
C GLU A 88 9.12 23.20 -11.17
N HIS A 89 8.55 22.83 -10.02
CA HIS A 89 9.26 22.30 -8.86
C HIS A 89 9.26 20.76 -8.82
N GLY A 90 8.74 20.11 -9.87
CA GLY A 90 8.70 18.65 -9.97
C GLY A 90 7.52 18.00 -9.23
N ARG A 91 6.61 18.77 -8.65
CA ARG A 91 5.45 18.24 -7.92
C ARG A 91 4.41 17.71 -8.90
N GLN A 92 3.97 16.49 -8.66
CA GLN A 92 3.05 15.79 -9.54
C GLN A 92 1.64 15.83 -8.98
N ARG A 93 0.65 16.13 -9.83
CA ARG A 93 -0.78 16.15 -9.47
C ARG A 93 -1.57 15.29 -10.45
N PRO A 94 -2.44 14.37 -10.00
CA PRO A 94 -3.36 13.67 -10.88
C PRO A 94 -4.40 14.66 -11.41
N VAL A 95 -4.68 14.61 -12.71
CA VAL A 95 -5.58 15.60 -13.35
C VAL A 95 -6.67 14.97 -14.19
N GLU A 96 -6.53 13.71 -14.58
CA GLU A 96 -7.53 13.04 -15.40
C GLU A 96 -7.40 11.52 -15.33
N VAL A 97 -8.52 10.82 -15.24
CA VAL A 97 -8.62 9.39 -15.56
C VAL A 97 -8.52 9.27 -17.08
N ALA A 98 -7.39 8.80 -17.59
CA ALA A 98 -7.18 8.68 -19.02
C ALA A 98 -7.87 7.43 -19.59
N ARG A 99 -7.76 6.29 -18.91
CA ARG A 99 -8.35 5.00 -19.31
C ARG A 99 -8.63 4.09 -18.13
N VAL A 100 -9.63 3.23 -18.27
CA VAL A 100 -9.96 2.17 -17.32
C VAL A 100 -10.11 0.84 -18.07
N LEU A 101 -9.44 -0.19 -17.57
CA LEU A 101 -9.60 -1.57 -18.02
C LEU A 101 -10.18 -2.42 -16.89
N VAL A 102 -11.25 -3.14 -17.18
CA VAL A 102 -11.82 -4.16 -16.30
C VAL A 102 -11.92 -5.49 -17.04
N SER A 103 -11.28 -6.51 -16.49
CA SER A 103 -11.47 -7.89 -16.95
C SER A 103 -12.13 -8.68 -15.83
N THR A 104 -13.36 -9.14 -16.02
CA THR A 104 -14.12 -9.86 -15.01
C THR A 104 -14.65 -11.18 -15.54
N GLN A 105 -14.48 -12.24 -14.76
CA GLN A 105 -14.97 -13.57 -15.08
C GLN A 105 -16.50 -13.59 -15.00
N HIS A 106 -17.16 -14.30 -15.92
CA HIS A 106 -18.61 -14.33 -16.01
C HIS A 106 -19.17 -15.68 -16.46
N ARG A 107 -20.49 -15.84 -16.33
CA ARG A 107 -21.23 -16.97 -16.91
C ARG A 107 -21.14 -16.96 -18.44
N GLU A 108 -21.10 -18.16 -19.04
CA GLU A 108 -21.09 -18.32 -20.49
C GLU A 108 -22.37 -17.79 -21.16
N GLY A 109 -22.26 -17.41 -22.44
CA GLY A 109 -23.38 -16.93 -23.25
C GLY A 109 -23.74 -15.46 -23.05
N LEU A 110 -22.92 -14.70 -22.32
CA LEU A 110 -23.09 -13.27 -22.12
C LEU A 110 -22.15 -12.47 -23.03
N ASP A 111 -22.69 -11.37 -23.54
CA ASP A 111 -21.97 -10.46 -24.42
C ASP A 111 -21.29 -9.34 -23.63
N ALA A 112 -20.03 -9.06 -23.96
CA ALA A 112 -19.21 -8.10 -23.22
C ALA A 112 -19.68 -6.66 -23.44
N ASP A 113 -20.05 -6.30 -24.67
CA ASP A 113 -20.34 -4.90 -25.04
C ASP A 113 -21.77 -4.50 -24.70
N SER A 114 -22.75 -5.38 -24.92
CA SER A 114 -24.17 -5.06 -24.75
C SER A 114 -24.74 -5.30 -23.35
N LEU A 115 -24.04 -6.07 -22.50
CA LEU A 115 -24.49 -6.38 -21.13
C LEU A 115 -23.42 -6.07 -20.09
N ILE A 116 -22.25 -6.72 -20.17
CA ILE A 116 -21.26 -6.67 -19.09
C ILE A 116 -20.67 -5.26 -18.96
N LYS A 117 -20.35 -4.60 -20.08
CA LYS A 117 -19.78 -3.25 -20.07
C LYS A 117 -20.73 -2.21 -19.46
N PRO A 118 -22.01 -2.08 -19.87
CA PRO A 118 -22.97 -1.19 -19.23
C PRO A 118 -23.12 -1.44 -17.72
N ASP A 119 -23.25 -2.71 -17.31
CA ASP A 119 -23.40 -3.08 -15.91
C ASP A 119 -22.16 -2.75 -15.06
N VAL A 120 -20.96 -2.97 -15.61
CA VAL A 120 -19.69 -2.60 -14.94
C VAL A 120 -19.58 -1.08 -14.83
N ILE A 121 -19.93 -0.33 -15.87
CA ILE A 121 -19.91 1.13 -15.81
C ILE A 121 -20.82 1.62 -14.69
N GLU A 122 -22.08 1.18 -14.67
CA GLU A 122 -23.09 1.67 -13.74
C GLU A 122 -22.84 1.21 -12.29
N HIS A 123 -22.61 -0.09 -12.08
CA HIS A 123 -22.58 -0.64 -10.73
C HIS A 123 -21.18 -0.69 -10.12
N VAL A 124 -20.12 -0.50 -10.93
CA VAL A 124 -18.72 -0.61 -10.47
C VAL A 124 -17.92 0.66 -10.69
N LEU A 125 -17.97 1.30 -11.87
CA LEU A 125 -17.12 2.46 -12.17
C LEU A 125 -17.73 3.76 -11.66
N HIS A 126 -19.01 4.03 -11.93
CA HIS A 126 -19.71 5.23 -11.45
C HIS A 126 -19.63 5.47 -9.93
N PRO A 127 -19.71 4.44 -9.07
CA PRO A 127 -19.57 4.64 -7.62
C PRO A 127 -18.13 4.89 -7.15
N ILE A 128 -17.12 4.66 -8.01
CA ILE A 128 -15.71 4.62 -7.61
C ILE A 128 -14.88 5.73 -8.27
N LEU A 129 -15.13 6.04 -9.54
CA LEU A 129 -14.35 7.04 -10.27
C LEU A 129 -14.68 8.46 -9.78
N PRO A 130 -13.67 9.29 -9.47
CA PRO A 130 -13.86 10.67 -9.04
C PRO A 130 -14.41 11.52 -10.19
N ARG A 131 -15.61 12.08 -10.01
CA ARG A 131 -16.40 12.76 -11.05
C ARG A 131 -15.74 14.02 -11.62
N ASP A 132 -14.78 14.58 -10.90
CA ASP A 132 -14.00 15.76 -11.28
C ASP A 132 -12.76 15.42 -12.12
N LEU A 133 -12.39 14.14 -12.26
CA LEU A 133 -11.23 13.71 -13.05
C LEU A 133 -11.60 13.05 -14.39
N TYR A 134 -12.85 13.11 -14.82
CA TYR A 134 -13.25 12.70 -16.18
C TYR A 134 -14.53 13.41 -16.62
N ASP A 135 -14.74 13.54 -17.94
CA ASP A 135 -16.03 13.95 -18.49
C ASP A 135 -16.92 12.71 -18.68
N GLU A 136 -18.17 12.75 -18.20
CA GLU A 136 -19.14 11.65 -18.33
C GLU A 136 -19.31 11.16 -19.77
N LYS A 137 -19.22 12.08 -20.75
CA LYS A 137 -19.34 11.77 -22.18
C LYS A 137 -18.25 10.81 -22.65
N ARG A 138 -17.14 10.69 -21.92
CA ARG A 138 -16.06 9.77 -22.28
C ARG A 138 -16.48 8.31 -22.19
N PHE A 139 -17.52 7.96 -21.44
CA PHE A 139 -18.04 6.58 -21.43
C PHE A 139 -18.58 6.12 -22.80
N ASP A 140 -18.95 7.07 -23.68
CA ASP A 140 -19.33 6.79 -25.07
C ASP A 140 -18.10 6.58 -25.98
N GLU A 141 -16.89 6.95 -25.53
CA GLU A 141 -15.65 6.72 -26.26
C GLU A 141 -15.28 5.23 -26.25
N ARG A 142 -14.85 4.75 -27.42
CA ARG A 142 -14.50 3.34 -27.61
C ARG A 142 -13.36 2.88 -26.69
N ASP A 143 -12.36 3.73 -26.45
CA ASP A 143 -11.11 3.37 -25.76
C ASP A 143 -10.95 3.97 -24.35
N PHE A 144 -11.94 4.70 -23.83
CA PHE A 144 -11.92 5.18 -22.45
C PHE A 144 -12.08 4.04 -21.45
N VAL A 145 -13.13 3.23 -21.63
CA VAL A 145 -13.41 2.04 -20.81
C VAL A 145 -13.38 0.78 -21.64
N LEU A 146 -12.45 -0.11 -21.30
CA LEU A 146 -12.31 -1.44 -21.88
C LEU A 146 -12.85 -2.46 -20.87
N VAL A 147 -13.91 -3.20 -21.23
CA VAL A 147 -14.43 -4.31 -20.42
C VAL A 147 -14.30 -5.60 -21.20
N ASN A 148 -13.58 -6.57 -20.65
CA ASN A 148 -13.29 -7.85 -21.29
C ASN A 148 -12.88 -7.74 -22.78
N PRO A 149 -11.84 -6.94 -23.13
CA PRO A 149 -11.50 -6.67 -24.53
C PRO A 149 -11.08 -7.91 -25.34
N THR A 150 -10.74 -9.02 -24.66
CA THR A 150 -10.46 -10.33 -25.28
C THR A 150 -11.73 -11.17 -25.54
N GLY A 151 -12.92 -10.58 -25.32
CA GLY A 151 -14.21 -11.25 -25.45
C GLY A 151 -14.59 -12.04 -24.20
N LYS A 152 -14.52 -13.36 -24.26
CA LYS A 152 -15.06 -14.23 -23.20
C LYS A 152 -14.05 -14.47 -22.08
N PHE A 153 -14.49 -14.29 -20.83
CA PHE A 153 -13.74 -14.73 -19.65
C PHE A 153 -14.60 -15.69 -18.79
N VAL A 154 -14.83 -16.89 -19.30
CA VAL A 154 -15.70 -17.89 -18.63
C VAL A 154 -14.93 -18.78 -17.64
N ARG A 155 -13.75 -19.27 -18.05
CA ARG A 155 -12.83 -20.07 -17.23
C ARG A 155 -11.82 -19.12 -16.59
N GLY A 156 -11.67 -19.21 -15.27
CA GLY A 156 -10.78 -18.35 -14.48
C GLY A 156 -10.42 -19.02 -13.15
N GLY A 157 -9.71 -18.31 -12.29
CA GLY A 157 -9.17 -18.86 -11.05
C GLY A 157 -8.13 -19.97 -11.31
N PRO A 158 -7.93 -20.90 -10.35
CA PRO A 158 -6.90 -21.95 -10.47
C PRO A 158 -7.04 -22.89 -11.68
N MET A 159 -8.22 -22.97 -12.28
CA MET A 159 -8.44 -23.73 -13.52
C MET A 159 -7.93 -22.99 -14.77
N GLY A 160 -7.84 -21.66 -14.70
CA GLY A 160 -7.25 -20.84 -15.76
C GLY A 160 -5.74 -20.69 -15.58
N ASP A 161 -5.30 -20.33 -14.38
CA ASP A 161 -3.91 -19.97 -14.08
C ASP A 161 -3.47 -20.52 -12.71
N THR A 162 -2.22 -21.01 -12.61
CA THR A 162 -1.63 -21.39 -11.32
C THR A 162 -1.34 -20.15 -10.46
N GLY A 163 -1.91 -20.10 -9.25
CA GLY A 163 -1.64 -19.04 -8.27
C GLY A 163 -0.54 -19.44 -7.28
N LEU A 164 0.30 -18.46 -6.89
CA LEU A 164 1.32 -18.65 -5.84
C LEU A 164 1.34 -17.44 -4.91
N THR A 165 1.61 -17.69 -3.62
CA THR A 165 1.83 -16.66 -2.60
C THR A 165 2.96 -15.72 -3.04
N GLY A 166 2.80 -14.41 -2.81
CA GLY A 166 3.85 -13.42 -3.10
C GLY A 166 4.03 -13.07 -4.59
N ARG A 167 3.09 -13.43 -5.47
CA ARG A 167 3.13 -13.06 -6.90
C ARG A 167 2.30 -11.81 -7.25
N LYS A 168 1.96 -11.01 -6.24
CA LYS A 168 1.19 -9.77 -6.34
C LYS A 168 1.74 -8.63 -5.47
N ILE A 169 3.02 -8.66 -5.12
CA ILE A 169 3.66 -7.70 -4.20
C ILE A 169 3.49 -6.21 -4.58
N ILE A 170 3.46 -5.87 -5.88
CA ILE A 170 3.21 -4.50 -6.32
C ILE A 170 1.74 -4.10 -6.17
N VAL A 171 0.82 -5.06 -6.33
CA VAL A 171 -0.61 -4.88 -6.04
C VAL A 171 -0.83 -4.82 -4.53
N ASP A 172 -0.07 -5.55 -3.73
CA ASP A 172 -0.18 -5.50 -2.26
C ASP A 172 0.27 -4.14 -1.68
N THR A 173 1.07 -3.37 -2.43
CA THR A 173 1.72 -2.14 -1.99
C THR A 173 1.22 -0.89 -2.73
N TYR A 174 2.05 -0.26 -3.56
CA TYR A 174 1.84 1.10 -4.07
C TYR A 174 1.60 1.16 -5.58
N GLY A 175 1.35 0.01 -6.23
CA GLY A 175 1.01 -0.06 -7.66
C GLY A 175 2.10 0.47 -8.59
N GLY A 176 3.37 0.46 -8.13
CA GLY A 176 4.51 0.96 -8.90
C GLY A 176 4.84 2.45 -8.70
N ALA A 177 4.08 3.16 -7.85
CA ALA A 177 4.37 4.56 -7.53
C ALA A 177 5.60 4.75 -6.63
N ALA A 178 6.02 3.68 -5.95
CA ALA A 178 7.16 3.64 -5.04
C ALA A 178 8.01 2.39 -5.30
N ARG A 179 9.25 2.42 -4.81
CA ARG A 179 10.17 1.27 -4.89
C ARG A 179 9.66 0.10 -4.05
N HIS A 180 10.17 -1.09 -4.33
CA HIS A 180 9.82 -2.31 -3.62
C HIS A 180 11.04 -3.19 -3.41
N GLY A 181 11.24 -3.70 -2.20
CA GLY A 181 12.45 -4.45 -1.83
C GLY A 181 12.40 -5.96 -2.13
N GLY A 182 11.24 -6.46 -2.56
CA GLY A 182 11.06 -7.81 -3.10
C GLY A 182 10.40 -8.81 -2.14
N GLY A 183 10.38 -8.51 -0.84
CA GLY A 183 9.72 -9.33 0.17
C GLY A 183 8.20 -9.41 -0.02
N ALA A 184 7.65 -10.63 -0.07
CA ALA A 184 6.21 -10.85 0.00
C ALA A 184 5.68 -10.75 1.43
N PHE A 185 4.40 -10.39 1.60
CA PHE A 185 3.80 -10.27 2.92
C PHE A 185 3.07 -11.53 3.39
N SER A 186 2.13 -12.05 2.59
CA SER A 186 1.24 -13.16 2.99
C SER A 186 2.02 -14.44 3.34
N GLY A 187 1.57 -15.15 4.39
CA GLY A 187 2.20 -16.39 4.89
C GLY A 187 3.35 -16.20 5.88
N LYS A 188 3.70 -14.96 6.24
CA LYS A 188 4.77 -14.64 7.21
C LYS A 188 4.19 -14.11 8.51
N ASP A 189 4.69 -14.57 9.65
CA ASP A 189 4.40 -13.95 10.95
C ASP A 189 5.19 -12.62 11.10
N PRO A 190 4.85 -11.74 12.06
CA PRO A 190 5.41 -10.39 12.11
C PRO A 190 6.90 -10.33 12.48
N THR A 191 7.52 -11.41 12.96
CA THR A 191 9.00 -11.41 13.14
C THR A 191 9.77 -11.28 11.83
N LYS A 192 9.09 -11.49 10.68
CA LYS A 192 9.70 -11.39 9.35
C LYS A 192 9.61 -9.93 8.89
N VAL A 193 10.75 -9.25 8.88
CA VAL A 193 10.89 -7.82 8.58
C VAL A 193 10.32 -7.44 7.21
N ASP A 194 10.29 -8.36 6.25
CA ASP A 194 9.58 -8.17 4.96
C ASP A 194 8.15 -7.65 5.13
N ARG A 195 7.43 -8.09 6.17
CA ARG A 195 6.08 -7.63 6.46
C ARG A 195 6.11 -6.50 7.48
N SER A 196 6.69 -6.74 8.66
CA SER A 196 6.59 -5.81 9.79
C SER A 196 7.28 -4.48 9.50
N ALA A 197 8.49 -4.51 8.92
CA ALA A 197 9.21 -3.28 8.58
C ALA A 197 8.59 -2.56 7.37
N ALA A 198 7.98 -3.27 6.41
CA ALA A 198 7.21 -2.62 5.36
C ALA A 198 5.97 -1.89 5.91
N TYR A 199 5.30 -2.47 6.91
CA TYR A 199 4.17 -1.81 7.60
C TYR A 199 4.64 -0.63 8.43
N ALA A 200 5.74 -0.76 9.18
CA ALA A 200 6.34 0.35 9.92
C ALA A 200 6.78 1.47 8.97
N ALA A 201 7.38 1.15 7.84
CA ALA A 201 7.77 2.12 6.85
C ALA A 201 6.56 2.88 6.28
N ARG A 202 5.46 2.19 6.00
CA ARG A 202 4.18 2.82 5.64
C ARG A 202 3.71 3.76 6.76
N HIS A 203 3.73 3.31 8.01
CA HIS A 203 3.30 4.11 9.17
C HIS A 203 4.12 5.39 9.29
N VAL A 204 5.44 5.31 9.19
CA VAL A 204 6.35 6.47 9.18
C VAL A 204 6.01 7.43 8.04
N ALA A 205 6.03 6.95 6.78
CA ALA A 205 5.78 7.80 5.61
C ALA A 205 4.40 8.48 5.67
N LYS A 206 3.37 7.74 6.11
CA LYS A 206 2.02 8.26 6.27
C LYS A 206 1.95 9.34 7.34
N ASN A 207 2.63 9.16 8.48
CA ASN A 207 2.68 10.17 9.54
C ASN A 207 3.45 11.43 9.13
N ILE A 208 4.52 11.31 8.33
CA ILE A 208 5.26 12.46 7.77
C ILE A 208 4.34 13.30 6.88
N VAL A 209 3.62 12.65 5.95
CA VAL A 209 2.70 13.35 5.04
C VAL A 209 1.49 13.93 5.79
N ALA A 210 0.92 13.17 6.74
CA ALA A 210 -0.18 13.64 7.58
C ALA A 210 0.22 14.80 8.51
N ALA A 211 1.47 14.84 8.98
CA ALA A 211 2.03 15.94 9.76
C ALA A 211 2.21 17.23 8.93
N GLY A 212 2.08 17.16 7.60
CA GLY A 212 2.34 18.28 6.71
C GLY A 212 3.82 18.53 6.46
N LEU A 213 4.71 17.58 6.78
CA LEU A 213 6.15 17.75 6.56
C LEU A 213 6.55 17.58 5.09
N SER A 214 5.73 16.87 4.30
CA SER A 214 5.87 16.78 2.86
C SER A 214 4.54 16.46 2.16
N ASP A 215 4.44 16.67 0.84
CA ASP A 215 3.30 16.19 0.03
C ASP A 215 3.46 14.70 -0.34
N ARG A 216 4.71 14.24 -0.45
CA ARG A 216 5.09 12.87 -0.79
C ARG A 216 6.27 12.44 0.07
N CYS A 217 6.27 11.18 0.50
CA CYS A 217 7.38 10.64 1.28
C CYS A 217 7.58 9.16 0.92
N GLU A 218 8.81 8.78 0.60
CA GLU A 218 9.27 7.40 0.57
C GLU A 218 10.26 7.19 1.73
N LEU A 219 10.05 6.14 2.53
CA LEU A 219 11.02 5.65 3.50
C LEU A 219 11.62 4.35 2.96
N GLN A 220 12.94 4.23 2.95
CA GLN A 220 13.63 2.95 2.86
C GLN A 220 14.16 2.56 4.25
N VAL A 221 13.98 1.30 4.63
CA VAL A 221 14.64 0.70 5.79
C VAL A 221 15.28 -0.63 5.37
N ALA A 222 16.48 -0.92 5.86
CA ALA A 222 17.16 -2.19 5.59
C ALA A 222 17.68 -2.84 6.85
N TYR A 223 17.71 -4.18 6.86
CA TYR A 223 18.17 -5.01 7.98
C TYR A 223 19.19 -6.04 7.51
N ALA A 224 20.13 -6.35 8.40
CA ALA A 224 20.94 -7.55 8.32
C ALA A 224 20.30 -8.65 9.19
N ILE A 225 20.39 -9.90 8.74
CA ILE A 225 19.83 -11.04 9.48
C ILE A 225 20.42 -11.12 10.90
N GLY A 226 19.55 -11.30 11.89
CA GLY A 226 19.93 -11.39 13.31
C GLY A 226 20.28 -10.07 13.99
N VAL A 227 20.29 -8.93 13.29
CA VAL A 227 20.58 -7.60 13.87
C VAL A 227 19.26 -6.91 14.19
N ALA A 228 19.13 -6.32 15.39
CA ALA A 228 17.92 -5.62 15.79
C ALA A 228 17.84 -4.23 15.13
N HIS A 229 18.94 -3.49 15.15
CA HIS A 229 18.97 -2.14 14.57
C HIS A 229 18.99 -2.18 13.03
N PRO A 230 18.22 -1.31 12.35
CA PRO A 230 18.33 -1.15 10.91
C PRO A 230 19.74 -0.73 10.48
N VAL A 231 20.25 -1.32 9.41
CA VAL A 231 21.55 -0.95 8.83
C VAL A 231 21.47 0.33 8.00
N SER A 232 20.28 0.68 7.50
CA SER A 232 20.03 1.97 6.86
C SER A 232 18.58 2.43 7.04
N ILE A 233 18.41 3.76 7.11
CA ILE A 233 17.13 4.46 7.08
C ILE A 233 17.31 5.66 6.16
N GLU A 234 16.61 5.68 5.02
CA GLU A 234 16.67 6.77 4.03
C GLU A 234 15.28 7.33 3.78
N ILE A 235 15.20 8.65 3.60
CA ILE A 235 13.95 9.38 3.34
C ILE A 235 14.12 10.16 2.05
N ASP A 236 13.14 10.05 1.16
CA ASP A 236 13.00 10.88 -0.03
C ASP A 236 11.63 11.56 -0.03
N CYS A 237 11.62 12.89 -0.04
CA CYS A 237 10.40 13.71 -0.09
C CYS A 237 10.09 14.25 -1.48
N PHE A 238 10.88 13.88 -2.50
CA PHE A 238 10.69 14.25 -3.91
C PHE A 238 10.58 15.77 -4.13
N GLY A 239 11.31 16.58 -3.34
CA GLY A 239 11.29 18.04 -3.40
C GLY A 239 10.01 18.67 -2.84
N THR A 240 9.22 17.90 -2.08
CA THR A 240 7.95 18.38 -1.49
C THR A 240 8.04 18.65 0.01
N GLU A 241 9.24 18.48 0.59
CA GLU A 241 9.51 18.74 1.99
C GLU A 241 9.30 20.21 2.38
N GLN A 242 8.72 20.43 3.58
CA GLN A 242 8.50 21.76 4.16
C GLN A 242 9.64 22.18 5.10
N ILE A 243 10.50 21.23 5.47
CA ILE A 243 11.69 21.41 6.27
C ILE A 243 12.83 20.58 5.65
N PRO A 244 14.11 20.87 5.94
CA PRO A 244 15.22 20.09 5.38
C PRO A 244 15.06 18.59 5.65
N VAL A 245 15.23 17.75 4.61
CA VAL A 245 15.14 16.28 4.72
C VAL A 245 16.00 15.69 5.85
N PRO A 246 17.24 16.17 6.13
CA PRO A 246 18.00 15.70 7.29
C PRO A 246 17.27 15.87 8.62
N ARG A 247 16.53 16.97 8.80
CA ARG A 247 15.72 17.18 10.01
C ARG A 247 14.53 16.22 10.06
N ILE A 248 13.90 15.90 8.92
CA ILE A 248 12.86 14.86 8.87
C ILE A 248 13.45 13.49 9.29
N GLN A 249 14.66 13.16 8.84
CA GLN A 249 15.34 11.92 9.22
C GLN A 249 15.66 11.86 10.73
N GLU A 250 16.04 12.97 11.35
CA GLU A 250 16.22 13.06 12.81
C GLU A 250 14.90 12.81 13.54
N LEU A 251 13.83 13.51 13.14
CA LEU A 251 12.50 13.32 13.73
C LEU A 251 12.01 11.87 13.59
N VAL A 252 12.28 11.20 12.47
CA VAL A 252 11.94 9.78 12.33
C VAL A 252 12.67 8.93 13.37
N ARG A 253 13.96 9.16 13.60
CA ARG A 253 14.74 8.43 14.63
C ARG A 253 14.28 8.75 16.05
N GLU A 254 13.81 9.97 16.29
CA GLU A 254 13.30 10.40 17.61
C GLU A 254 11.93 9.79 17.94
N HIS A 255 11.05 9.64 16.94
CA HIS A 255 9.64 9.30 17.17
C HIS A 255 9.24 7.85 16.83
N PHE A 256 10.07 7.15 16.05
CA PHE A 256 9.82 5.77 15.61
C PHE A 256 11.01 4.87 15.91
N ASP A 257 10.75 3.83 16.69
CA ASP A 257 11.72 2.74 16.91
C ASP A 257 11.46 1.64 15.88
N LEU A 258 12.40 1.51 14.93
CA LEU A 258 12.30 0.56 13.82
C LEU A 258 12.99 -0.78 14.12
N ARG A 259 13.33 -1.08 15.37
CA ARG A 259 13.76 -2.44 15.74
C ARG A 259 12.58 -3.42 15.62
N PRO A 260 12.79 -4.70 15.21
CA PRO A 260 11.71 -5.67 15.06
C PRO A 260 10.80 -5.78 16.29
N ALA A 261 11.37 -5.89 17.49
CA ALA A 261 10.57 -5.97 18.72
C ALA A 261 9.71 -4.72 18.97
N ALA A 262 10.25 -3.53 18.70
CA ALA A 262 9.54 -2.27 18.86
C ALA A 262 8.40 -2.13 17.85
N ILE A 263 8.63 -2.53 16.59
CA ILE A 263 7.57 -2.57 15.56
C ILE A 263 6.42 -3.48 15.99
N LEU A 264 6.73 -4.68 16.51
CA LEU A 264 5.71 -5.63 16.98
C LEU A 264 4.86 -5.04 18.11
N ARG A 265 5.50 -4.34 19.05
CA ARG A 265 4.86 -3.66 20.18
C ARG A 265 3.99 -2.49 19.72
N ASP A 266 4.56 -1.56 18.97
CA ASP A 266 3.93 -0.27 18.65
C ASP A 266 2.78 -0.40 17.65
N LEU A 267 2.88 -1.36 16.74
CA LEU A 267 1.84 -1.70 15.79
C LEU A 267 0.95 -2.85 16.25
N ASP A 268 1.15 -3.40 17.45
CA ASP A 268 0.33 -4.47 18.02
C ASP A 268 0.06 -5.61 17.00
N LEU A 269 1.15 -6.19 16.49
CA LEU A 269 1.10 -7.12 15.36
C LEU A 269 0.86 -8.58 15.75
N MET A 270 0.99 -8.95 17.02
CA MET A 270 0.85 -10.34 17.48
C MET A 270 -0.62 -10.76 17.65
N ARG A 271 -1.43 -10.52 16.61
CA ARG A 271 -2.88 -10.75 16.57
C ARG A 271 -3.30 -11.38 15.23
N PRO A 272 -4.43 -12.11 15.18
CA PRO A 272 -4.90 -12.78 13.96
C PRO A 272 -5.61 -11.81 12.98
N ILE A 273 -4.91 -10.78 12.52
CA ILE A 273 -5.50 -9.63 11.79
C ILE A 273 -5.23 -9.64 10.27
N TYR A 274 -4.52 -10.65 9.76
CA TYR A 274 -3.87 -10.58 8.45
C TYR A 274 -4.68 -11.11 7.27
N THR A 275 -5.70 -11.96 7.47
CA THR A 275 -6.47 -12.54 6.34
C THR A 275 -7.08 -11.45 5.46
N LYS A 276 -7.55 -10.36 6.08
CA LYS A 276 -8.12 -9.22 5.37
C LYS A 276 -7.11 -8.41 4.54
N THR A 277 -5.80 -8.55 4.76
CA THR A 277 -4.77 -7.84 3.98
C THR A 277 -4.47 -8.55 2.66
N ALA A 278 -4.74 -9.86 2.56
CA ALA A 278 -4.35 -10.70 1.42
C ALA A 278 -5.02 -10.35 0.08
N THR A 279 -5.97 -9.41 0.09
CA THR A 279 -6.63 -8.88 -1.10
C THR A 279 -6.92 -7.40 -0.92
N TYR A 280 -6.98 -6.66 -2.02
CA TYR A 280 -7.32 -5.23 -2.06
C TYR A 280 -6.30 -4.30 -1.39
N GLY A 281 -5.03 -4.72 -1.32
CA GLY A 281 -3.93 -3.91 -0.80
C GLY A 281 -3.78 -4.04 0.71
N HIS A 282 -2.53 -3.96 1.16
CA HIS A 282 -2.18 -3.92 2.58
C HIS A 282 -2.25 -2.51 3.17
N PHE A 283 -2.20 -1.49 2.31
CA PHE A 283 -2.12 -0.08 2.68
C PHE A 283 -3.32 0.73 2.17
N GLY A 284 -3.55 1.89 2.76
CA GLY A 284 -4.61 2.82 2.33
C GLY A 284 -6.02 2.40 2.72
N ARG A 285 -6.19 1.65 3.81
CA ARG A 285 -7.48 1.10 4.22
C ARG A 285 -7.82 1.49 5.64
N ALA A 286 -8.96 2.15 5.83
CA ALA A 286 -9.51 2.51 7.13
C ALA A 286 -10.13 1.28 7.80
N ASP A 287 -9.29 0.43 8.38
CA ASP A 287 -9.71 -0.70 9.20
C ASP A 287 -8.94 -0.69 10.52
N HIS A 288 -9.65 -0.80 11.65
CA HIS A 288 -9.10 -0.65 12.99
C HIS A 288 -7.91 -1.56 13.32
N ASP A 289 -7.81 -2.77 12.74
CA ASP A 289 -6.63 -3.61 13.01
C ASP A 289 -5.40 -3.19 12.21
N PHE A 290 -5.53 -2.35 11.18
CA PHE A 290 -4.40 -1.85 10.40
C PHE A 290 -3.76 -0.66 11.11
N THR A 291 -3.15 -0.97 12.24
CA THR A 291 -2.47 -0.01 13.13
C THR A 291 -1.39 0.80 12.43
N TRP A 292 -0.80 0.29 11.33
CA TRP A 292 0.15 1.00 10.48
C TRP A 292 -0.49 2.11 9.61
N GLU A 293 -1.81 2.13 9.48
CA GLU A 293 -2.54 3.20 8.80
C GLU A 293 -2.92 4.36 9.72
N ARG A 294 -2.62 4.27 11.02
CA ARG A 294 -2.84 5.37 11.97
C ARG A 294 -1.89 6.54 11.69
N THR A 295 -2.37 7.75 11.96
CA THR A 295 -1.60 9.00 11.89
C THR A 295 -1.35 9.57 13.29
N ASP A 296 -1.14 8.69 14.27
CA ASP A 296 -1.04 8.99 15.70
C ASP A 296 0.26 9.71 16.11
N LYS A 297 1.26 9.74 15.22
CA LYS A 297 2.53 10.47 15.43
C LYS A 297 2.54 11.82 14.68
N ALA A 298 1.53 12.11 13.87
CA ALA A 298 1.54 13.28 12.99
C ALA A 298 1.61 14.61 13.76
N ASP A 299 0.84 14.76 14.84
CA ASP A 299 0.83 16.00 15.63
C ASP A 299 2.17 16.21 16.36
N ALA A 300 2.72 15.16 16.97
CA ALA A 300 4.04 15.22 17.63
C ALA A 300 5.16 15.59 16.65
N LEU A 301 5.15 15.00 15.44
CA LEU A 301 6.09 15.34 14.38
C LEU A 301 5.95 16.81 13.94
N ARG A 302 4.72 17.28 13.80
CA ARG A 302 4.41 18.65 13.38
C ARG A 302 4.89 19.67 14.42
N GLU A 303 4.62 19.41 15.70
CA GLU A 303 5.08 20.24 16.82
C GLU A 303 6.61 20.29 16.88
N ALA A 304 7.28 19.14 16.81
CA ALA A 304 8.74 19.06 16.84
C ALA A 304 9.42 19.67 15.60
N ALA A 305 8.70 19.79 14.48
CA ALA A 305 9.15 20.46 13.26
C ALA A 305 8.85 21.97 13.24
N GLY A 306 7.97 22.48 14.11
CA GLY A 306 7.53 23.87 14.11
C GLY A 306 6.72 24.28 12.87
N VAL A 307 6.04 23.32 12.23
CA VAL A 307 5.23 23.56 11.01
C VAL A 307 3.78 23.84 11.40
N ALA A 308 3.12 24.78 10.71
CA ALA A 308 1.70 25.04 10.93
C ALA A 308 0.81 23.88 10.45
N GLU A 309 -0.38 23.73 11.03
CA GLU A 309 -1.37 22.76 10.55
C GLU A 309 -1.74 23.03 9.10
N ARG A 310 -1.75 21.98 8.26
CA ARG A 310 -2.28 22.07 6.90
C ARG A 310 -3.78 22.37 7.00
N VAL A 311 -4.17 23.56 6.55
CA VAL A 311 -5.58 23.87 6.29
C VAL A 311 -5.99 22.99 5.10
N THR A 312 -6.71 21.89 5.37
CA THR A 312 -7.33 21.11 4.30
C THR A 312 -8.44 21.96 3.68
N ALA A 313 -8.27 22.32 2.41
CA ALA A 313 -9.28 23.00 1.60
C ALA A 313 -10.37 22.03 1.13
#